data_AF-A0A8U0M303-F1
#
_entry.id   AF-A0A8U0M303-F1
#
_cell.length_a   1.000
_cell.length_b   1.000
_cell.length_c   1.000
_cell.angle_alpha   90.00
_cell.angle_beta   90.00
_cell.angle_gamma   90.00
#
_symmetry.space_group_name_H-M   'P 1'
#
loop_
_entity.id
_entity.type
_entity.pdbx_description
1 polymer ?
#
loop_
_entity_poly.entity_id
_entity_poly.type
_entity_poly.pdbx_seq_one_letter_code
_entity_poly.pdbx_strand_id
1 'polypeptide(L)'
;MKNTFFLLVFLGLVCIFSACDISSLIDPIDYPPNDPSVLKGPQQKKLLVKPFTLTPATDFPFSGQLSRYGSHYVLNAYNGSRKIAVLRSGTVLELPEQSPPTVFTDQTGTIWGLTQKDKQAILSRFENNSWSVYATIDNGSNYYGLTKVDPDAFYILSTNGTIVWDIQQKTAKQTLAKETTRVITKNFLIGSDDQSFALRNKRNQDLIVSWKFSDYVATKEGISNTVWGAFEDAQQNVWIVLKDSNWDGVLLKYDGHALQKLSLIPVGTYDSGRSVSGFFLDKDQNLWMTIDGIKYIYSGAGEWLLPGFDLVKNDYGLQVFVNEQDRLSVSDDQRIYSINQ
;
A
#
# COMPACT_ATOMS: atom_id res chain seq x y z
N MET A 1 55.82 13.43 17.02
CA MET A 1 54.63 14.26 16.69
C MET A 1 53.86 13.84 15.44
N LYS A 2 54.39 13.01 14.51
CA LYS A 2 53.62 12.55 13.32
C LYS A 2 52.67 11.37 13.56
N ASN A 3 52.98 10.46 14.49
CA ASN A 3 52.14 9.26 14.74
C ASN A 3 50.88 9.52 15.56
N THR A 4 50.90 10.51 16.46
CA THR A 4 49.76 10.83 17.33
C THR A 4 48.63 11.53 16.55
N PHE A 5 48.98 12.33 15.53
CA PHE A 5 48.01 12.98 14.65
C PHE A 5 47.32 11.98 13.72
N PHE A 6 48.06 10.98 13.21
CA PHE A 6 47.49 9.91 12.38
C PHE A 6 46.51 9.04 13.16
N LEU A 7 46.81 8.73 14.43
CA LEU A 7 45.92 7.94 15.29
C LEU A 7 44.61 8.69 15.63
N LEU A 8 44.68 10.01 15.84
CA LEU A 8 43.52 10.87 16.09
C LEU A 8 42.63 11.05 14.86
N VAL A 9 43.23 11.14 13.66
CA VAL A 9 42.48 11.17 12.40
C VAL A 9 41.82 9.81 12.10
N PHE A 10 42.50 8.70 12.40
CA PHE A 10 41.95 7.35 12.20
C PHE A 10 40.81 7.04 13.20
N LEU A 11 40.95 7.40 14.48
CA LEU A 11 39.84 7.29 15.45
C LEU A 11 38.68 8.24 15.11
N GLY A 12 38.96 9.44 14.60
CA GLY A 12 37.93 10.37 14.13
C GLY A 12 37.13 9.79 12.95
N LEU A 13 37.80 9.13 12.00
CA LEU A 13 37.15 8.45 10.87
C LEU A 13 36.31 7.24 11.30
N VAL A 14 36.82 6.40 12.22
CA VAL A 14 36.06 5.24 12.76
C VAL A 14 34.84 5.70 13.55
N CYS A 15 34.92 6.81 14.29
CA CYS A 15 33.76 7.39 14.98
C CYS A 15 32.75 8.03 14.01
N ILE A 16 33.20 8.62 12.90
CA ILE A 16 32.30 9.14 11.86
C ILE A 16 31.56 8.00 11.13
N PHE A 17 32.21 6.85 10.91
CA PHE A 17 31.55 5.65 10.37
C PHE A 17 30.64 4.94 11.39
N SER A 18 30.85 5.14 12.69
CA SER A 18 29.98 4.61 13.76
C SER A 18 28.80 5.52 14.10
N ALA A 19 28.86 6.80 13.71
CA ALA A 19 27.80 7.80 13.95
C ALA A 19 26.91 8.06 12.71
N CYS A 20 27.35 7.64 11.53
CA CYS A 20 26.46 7.48 10.38
C CYS A 20 25.81 6.11 10.49
N ASP A 21 24.59 6.08 11.02
CA ASP A 21 23.73 4.91 10.95
C ASP A 21 23.31 4.70 9.48
N ILE A 22 24.21 4.17 8.67
CA ILE A 22 23.95 3.78 7.27
C ILE A 22 22.93 2.63 7.22
N SER A 23 22.63 1.98 8.36
CA SER A 23 21.53 1.02 8.46
C SER A 23 20.16 1.67 8.21
N SER A 24 20.03 3.00 8.35
CA SER A 24 18.80 3.71 8.00
C SER A 24 18.69 4.08 6.51
N LEU A 25 19.76 3.90 5.73
CA LEU A 25 19.84 4.21 4.29
C LEU A 25 19.84 2.96 3.40
N ILE A 26 20.00 1.80 4.01
CA ILE A 26 19.93 0.49 3.37
C ILE A 26 19.14 -0.38 4.34
N ASP A 27 17.80 -0.41 4.20
CA ASP A 27 17.10 -1.67 4.51
C ASP A 27 17.94 -2.73 3.80
N PRO A 28 18.48 -3.77 4.47
CA PRO A 28 19.30 -4.76 3.82
C PRO A 28 18.50 -5.25 2.63
N ILE A 29 18.90 -4.84 1.42
CA ILE A 29 18.26 -5.28 0.21
C ILE A 29 18.48 -6.77 0.28
N ASP A 30 17.40 -7.52 0.52
CA ASP A 30 17.41 -8.95 0.46
C ASP A 30 17.86 -9.26 -0.96
N TYR A 31 19.15 -9.52 -1.11
CA TYR A 31 19.72 -9.91 -2.37
C TYR A 31 19.54 -11.42 -2.42
N PRO A 32 18.98 -11.99 -3.50
CA PRO A 32 18.96 -13.43 -3.65
C PRO A 32 20.40 -13.96 -3.46
N PRO A 33 20.59 -15.15 -2.87
CA PRO A 33 21.91 -15.76 -2.74
C PRO A 33 22.64 -15.72 -4.08
N ASN A 34 23.96 -15.55 -4.05
CA ASN A 34 24.81 -15.55 -5.26
C ASN A 34 24.58 -16.78 -6.17
N ASP A 35 24.07 -17.88 -5.60
CA ASP A 35 23.58 -19.04 -6.34
C ASP A 35 22.04 -19.13 -6.27
N PRO A 36 21.31 -18.72 -7.32
CA PRO A 36 19.85 -18.82 -7.39
C PRO A 36 19.31 -20.26 -7.34
N SER A 37 20.14 -21.29 -7.54
CA SER A 37 19.70 -22.69 -7.54
C SER A 37 19.36 -23.22 -6.14
N VAL A 38 19.86 -22.56 -5.09
CA VAL A 38 19.52 -22.86 -3.69
C VAL A 38 18.20 -22.24 -3.26
N LEU A 39 17.67 -21.31 -4.07
CA LEU A 39 16.33 -20.81 -3.89
C LEU A 39 15.35 -21.85 -4.43
N LYS A 40 14.37 -22.20 -3.60
CA LYS A 40 13.19 -22.97 -3.99
C LYS A 40 12.02 -22.00 -4.01
N GLY A 41 11.91 -21.28 -5.10
CA GLY A 41 10.83 -20.34 -5.34
C GLY A 41 9.55 -21.08 -5.59
N PRO A 42 8.45 -20.34 -5.59
CA PRO A 42 7.16 -20.93 -5.82
C PRO A 42 7.17 -21.59 -7.21
N GLN A 43 6.79 -22.86 -7.25
CA GLN A 43 6.53 -23.50 -8.52
C GLN A 43 5.38 -22.74 -9.19
N GLN A 44 5.60 -22.28 -10.43
CA GLN A 44 4.57 -21.62 -11.21
C GLN A 44 3.38 -22.57 -11.36
N LYS A 45 2.36 -22.38 -10.53
CA LYS A 45 1.11 -23.16 -10.62
C LYS A 45 0.31 -22.57 -11.76
N LYS A 46 -0.10 -23.42 -12.70
CA LYS A 46 -1.09 -23.03 -13.70
C LYS A 46 -2.43 -22.86 -12.98
N LEU A 47 -2.82 -21.60 -12.75
CA LEU A 47 -4.09 -21.27 -12.13
C LEU A 47 -5.23 -21.38 -13.14
N LEU A 48 -6.42 -21.71 -12.65
CA LEU A 48 -7.64 -21.64 -13.45
C LEU A 48 -7.98 -20.16 -13.68
N VAL A 49 -8.44 -19.86 -14.90
CA VAL A 49 -8.93 -18.53 -15.27
C VAL A 49 -10.44 -18.51 -15.09
N LYS A 50 -10.94 -17.60 -14.24
CA LYS A 50 -12.36 -17.32 -14.06
C LYS A 50 -12.77 -16.22 -15.05
N PRO A 51 -13.63 -16.51 -16.05
CA PRO A 51 -14.04 -15.52 -17.03
C PRO A 51 -15.02 -14.51 -16.42
N PHE A 52 -14.90 -13.25 -16.83
CA PHE A 52 -15.77 -12.15 -16.46
C PHE A 52 -16.15 -11.33 -17.70
N THR A 53 -17.43 -11.02 -17.82
CA THR A 53 -17.96 -10.16 -18.89
C THR A 53 -18.01 -8.72 -18.43
N LEU A 54 -17.47 -7.83 -19.25
CA LEU A 54 -17.39 -6.41 -18.96
C LEU A 54 -18.47 -5.61 -19.69
N THR A 55 -19.02 -4.61 -19.01
CA THR A 55 -19.92 -3.60 -19.61
C THR A 55 -19.35 -2.21 -19.33
N PRO A 56 -19.10 -1.37 -20.35
CA PRO A 56 -18.63 0.00 -20.13
C PRO A 56 -19.57 0.77 -19.21
N ALA A 57 -18.99 1.49 -18.25
CA ALA A 57 -19.74 2.25 -17.24
C ALA A 57 -19.37 3.73 -17.23
N THR A 58 -18.10 4.09 -17.39
CA THR A 58 -17.65 5.49 -17.42
C THR A 58 -16.40 5.65 -18.27
N ASP A 59 -16.34 6.72 -19.04
CA ASP A 59 -15.19 7.13 -19.83
C ASP A 59 -14.51 8.35 -19.19
N PHE A 60 -13.19 8.34 -19.11
CA PHE A 60 -12.38 9.52 -18.78
C PHE A 60 -11.95 10.26 -20.06
N PRO A 61 -11.75 11.59 -19.97
CA PRO A 61 -11.42 12.43 -21.12
C PRO A 61 -10.02 12.17 -21.72
N PHE A 62 -9.17 11.39 -21.03
CA PHE A 62 -7.83 11.02 -21.47
C PHE A 62 -7.42 9.69 -20.83
N SER A 63 -6.37 9.05 -21.37
CA SER A 63 -5.77 7.86 -20.76
C SER A 63 -4.77 8.24 -19.67
N GLY A 64 -4.67 7.45 -18.61
CA GLY A 64 -3.78 7.65 -17.48
C GLY A 64 -3.83 6.51 -16.47
N GLN A 65 -3.15 6.69 -15.34
CA GLN A 65 -3.21 5.76 -14.23
C GLN A 65 -4.38 6.11 -13.32
N LEU A 66 -5.33 5.19 -13.20
CA LEU A 66 -6.43 5.33 -12.25
C LEU A 66 -5.95 5.03 -10.84
N SER A 67 -6.50 5.69 -9.83
CA SER A 67 -6.33 5.37 -8.42
C SER A 67 -7.66 5.56 -7.71
N ARG A 68 -7.99 4.64 -6.81
CA ARG A 68 -9.25 4.67 -6.06
C ARG A 68 -9.03 5.17 -4.63
N TYR A 69 -9.87 6.09 -4.20
CA TYR A 69 -9.89 6.61 -2.83
C TYR A 69 -11.32 6.56 -2.26
N GLY A 70 -11.62 5.50 -1.52
CA GLY A 70 -12.98 5.22 -1.09
C GLY A 70 -13.89 4.99 -2.31
N SER A 71 -14.92 5.80 -2.48
CA SER A 71 -15.84 5.69 -3.60
C SER A 71 -15.49 6.51 -4.84
N HIS A 72 -14.40 7.26 -4.78
CA HIS A 72 -14.01 8.23 -5.78
C HIS A 72 -12.77 7.75 -6.53
N TYR A 73 -12.58 8.30 -7.71
CA TYR A 73 -11.46 7.91 -8.58
C TYR A 73 -10.68 9.12 -9.01
N VAL A 74 -9.38 8.98 -9.06
CA VAL A 74 -8.45 9.99 -9.59
C VAL A 74 -7.66 9.36 -10.72
N LEU A 75 -7.79 9.91 -11.92
CA LEU A 75 -7.01 9.53 -13.08
C LEU A 75 -5.86 10.53 -13.23
N ASN A 76 -4.62 10.05 -13.25
CA ASN A 76 -3.43 10.88 -13.51
C ASN A 76 -2.79 10.51 -14.85
N ALA A 77 -2.63 11.47 -15.75
CA ALA A 77 -1.94 11.29 -17.02
C ALA A 77 -0.64 12.11 -17.07
N TYR A 78 0.41 11.51 -17.63
CA TYR A 78 1.75 12.10 -17.75
C TYR A 78 2.20 12.16 -19.22
N ASN A 79 1.40 12.80 -20.08
CA ASN A 79 1.70 12.96 -21.51
C ASN A 79 1.98 14.44 -21.84
N GLY A 80 3.20 14.90 -21.56
CA GLY A 80 3.68 16.26 -21.86
C GLY A 80 3.22 17.34 -20.86
N SER A 81 1.95 17.36 -20.49
CA SER A 81 1.43 18.09 -19.32
C SER A 81 0.68 17.13 -18.40
N ARG A 82 0.74 17.37 -17.09
CA ARG A 82 0.03 16.52 -16.13
C ARG A 82 -1.45 16.88 -16.17
N LYS A 83 -2.29 15.89 -16.49
CA LYS A 83 -3.75 16.02 -16.46
C LYS A 83 -4.32 15.16 -15.37
N ILE A 84 -5.34 15.67 -14.68
CA ILE A 84 -6.01 14.96 -13.60
C ILE A 84 -7.52 15.06 -13.78
N ALA A 85 -8.20 13.93 -13.69
CA ALA A 85 -9.66 13.88 -13.69
C ALA A 85 -10.14 13.11 -12.46
N VAL A 86 -11.24 13.59 -11.86
CA VAL A 86 -11.86 12.97 -10.71
C VAL A 86 -13.26 12.51 -11.08
N LEU A 87 -13.57 11.23 -10.87
CA LEU A 87 -14.93 10.73 -10.94
C LEU A 87 -15.57 10.82 -9.54
N ARG A 88 -16.58 11.67 -9.41
CA ARG A 88 -17.36 11.89 -8.18
C ARG A 88 -18.84 11.81 -8.48
N SER A 89 -19.55 10.91 -7.79
CA SER A 89 -21.01 10.76 -7.91
C SER A 89 -21.48 10.65 -9.37
N GLY A 90 -20.76 9.86 -10.18
CA GLY A 90 -21.07 9.64 -11.60
C GLY A 90 -20.64 10.75 -12.56
N THR A 91 -20.07 11.86 -12.07
CA THR A 91 -19.58 12.96 -12.91
C THR A 91 -18.06 12.97 -12.96
N VAL A 92 -17.50 13.06 -14.17
CA VAL A 92 -16.06 13.25 -14.38
C VAL A 92 -15.74 14.74 -14.41
N LEU A 93 -14.84 15.18 -13.53
CA LEU A 93 -14.35 16.55 -13.43
C LEU A 93 -12.86 16.59 -13.76
N GLU A 94 -12.49 17.30 -14.83
CA GLU A 94 -11.08 17.61 -15.11
C GLU A 94 -10.60 18.74 -14.20
N LEU A 95 -9.44 18.55 -13.57
CA LEU A 95 -8.83 19.54 -12.67
C LEU A 95 -7.86 20.45 -13.44
N PRO A 96 -7.61 21.68 -12.95
CA PRO A 96 -6.66 22.60 -13.59
C PRO A 96 -5.25 22.01 -13.72
N GLU A 97 -4.50 22.41 -14.76
CA GLU A 97 -3.15 21.89 -15.04
C GLU A 97 -2.16 22.10 -13.87
N GLN A 98 -2.35 23.14 -13.05
CA GLN A 98 -1.52 23.44 -11.88
C GLN A 98 -1.89 22.61 -10.63
N SER A 99 -2.40 21.40 -10.81
CA SER A 99 -2.82 20.56 -9.69
C SER A 99 -1.64 19.94 -8.92
N PRO A 100 -1.73 19.81 -7.57
CA PRO A 100 -0.70 19.19 -6.73
C PRO A 100 -0.27 17.78 -7.20
N PRO A 101 1.02 17.40 -7.07
CA PRO A 101 1.60 16.14 -7.58
C PRO A 101 0.91 14.87 -7.09
N THR A 102 0.26 14.95 -5.93
CA THR A 102 -0.62 13.91 -5.43
C THR A 102 -2.01 14.49 -5.25
N VAL A 103 -3.01 13.89 -5.88
CA VAL A 103 -4.42 14.24 -5.71
C VAL A 103 -5.16 13.01 -5.23
N PHE A 104 -6.01 13.21 -4.23
CA PHE A 104 -6.85 12.17 -3.66
C PHE A 104 -8.18 12.77 -3.21
N THR A 105 -9.11 11.91 -2.86
CA THR A 105 -10.43 12.32 -2.35
C THR A 105 -10.70 11.67 -1.01
N ASP A 106 -11.51 12.32 -0.18
CA ASP A 106 -12.03 11.70 1.02
C ASP A 106 -13.41 11.06 0.81
N GLN A 107 -13.94 10.43 1.86
CA GLN A 107 -15.25 9.77 1.84
C GLN A 107 -16.40 10.75 1.56
N THR A 108 -16.22 12.05 1.79
CA THR A 108 -17.22 13.09 1.48
C THR A 108 -17.12 13.58 0.04
N GLY A 109 -16.10 13.14 -0.69
CA GLY A 109 -15.77 13.60 -2.04
C GLY A 109 -15.09 14.95 -2.08
N THR A 110 -14.55 15.42 -0.95
CA THR A 110 -13.63 16.56 -0.99
C THR A 110 -12.36 16.14 -1.71
N ILE A 111 -11.92 16.97 -2.65
CA ILE A 111 -10.70 16.77 -3.41
C ILE A 111 -9.56 17.47 -2.67
N TRP A 112 -8.53 16.69 -2.37
CA TRP A 112 -7.34 17.09 -1.65
C TRP A 112 -6.12 16.95 -2.55
N GLY A 113 -5.13 17.79 -2.29
CA GLY A 113 -3.86 17.79 -3.00
C GLY A 113 -2.72 17.89 -2.02
N LEU A 114 -1.66 17.13 -2.26
CA LEU A 114 -0.45 17.14 -1.45
C LEU A 114 0.73 17.54 -2.35
N THR A 115 1.46 18.56 -1.91
CA THR A 115 2.71 19.00 -2.52
C THR A 115 3.81 18.92 -1.47
N GLN A 116 4.93 18.28 -1.81
CA GLN A 116 6.13 18.36 -0.98
C GLN A 116 6.99 19.53 -1.43
N LYS A 117 7.41 20.37 -0.48
CA LYS A 117 8.35 21.47 -0.72
C LYS A 117 9.23 21.66 0.50
N ASP A 118 10.55 21.68 0.33
CA ASP A 118 11.51 21.99 1.40
C ASP A 118 11.29 21.18 2.70
N LYS A 119 11.02 19.86 2.58
CA LYS A 119 10.66 18.93 3.67
C LYS A 119 9.34 19.23 4.39
N GLN A 120 8.52 20.10 3.83
CA GLN A 120 7.16 20.39 4.27
C GLN A 120 6.15 19.69 3.36
N ALA A 121 5.08 19.20 3.95
CA ALA A 121 3.90 18.72 3.26
C ALA A 121 2.88 19.85 3.23
N ILE A 122 2.62 20.37 2.03
CA ILE A 122 1.59 21.38 1.79
C ILE A 122 0.32 20.63 1.39
N LEU A 123 -0.65 20.64 2.29
CA LEU A 123 -1.97 20.07 2.04
C LEU A 123 -2.87 21.19 1.53
N SER A 124 -3.44 20.97 0.34
CA SER A 124 -4.35 21.89 -0.34
C SER A 124 -5.71 21.24 -0.55
N ARG A 125 -6.75 22.07 -0.60
CA ARG A 125 -8.13 21.67 -0.89
C ARG A 125 -8.56 22.30 -2.21
N PHE A 126 -9.27 21.53 -3.04
CA PHE A 126 -9.85 22.05 -4.27
C PHE A 126 -11.29 22.48 -4.03
N GLU A 127 -11.56 23.78 -4.17
CA GLU A 127 -12.85 24.40 -3.94
C GLU A 127 -13.07 25.52 -4.96
N ASN A 128 -14.30 25.71 -5.42
CA ASN A 128 -14.67 26.78 -6.36
C ASN A 128 -13.75 26.82 -7.60
N ASN A 129 -13.42 25.65 -8.14
CA ASN A 129 -12.53 25.48 -9.28
C ASN A 129 -11.09 26.00 -9.08
N SER A 130 -10.62 26.02 -7.83
CA SER A 130 -9.29 26.52 -7.46
C SER A 130 -8.66 25.73 -6.33
N TRP A 131 -7.33 25.71 -6.27
CA TRP A 131 -6.57 25.12 -5.18
C TRP A 131 -6.28 26.17 -4.10
N SER A 132 -6.64 25.87 -2.86
CA SER A 132 -6.29 26.69 -1.69
C SER A 132 -5.46 25.88 -0.70
N VAL A 133 -4.44 26.50 -0.11
CA VAL A 133 -3.65 25.85 0.94
C VAL A 133 -4.51 25.68 2.18
N TYR A 134 -4.66 24.44 2.63
CA TYR A 134 -5.40 24.11 3.84
C TYR A 134 -4.50 24.12 5.07
N ALA A 135 -3.29 23.53 4.93
CA ALA A 135 -2.28 23.45 5.98
C ALA A 135 -0.87 23.21 5.41
N THR A 136 0.13 23.62 6.19
CA THR A 136 1.54 23.29 5.97
C THR A 136 2.04 22.46 7.15
N ILE A 137 2.58 21.29 6.85
CA ILE A 137 2.98 20.29 7.83
C ILE A 137 4.49 20.16 7.77
N ASP A 138 5.15 20.78 8.75
CA ASP A 138 6.60 20.71 8.91
C ASP A 138 6.94 19.70 10.01
N ASN A 139 7.74 18.70 9.65
CA ASN A 139 8.28 17.72 10.59
C ASN A 139 9.77 17.44 10.33
N GLY A 140 10.44 18.30 9.55
CA GLY A 140 11.86 18.11 9.19
C GLY A 140 12.19 16.80 8.46
N SER A 141 11.19 16.04 8.00
CA SER A 141 11.34 14.70 7.43
C SER A 141 10.74 14.62 6.03
N ASN A 142 11.27 13.72 5.19
CA ASN A 142 10.66 13.43 3.89
C ASN A 142 9.38 12.61 4.09
N TYR A 143 8.35 12.95 3.34
CA TYR A 143 7.10 12.20 3.27
C TYR A 143 7.13 11.31 2.04
N TYR A 144 6.59 10.10 2.15
CA TYR A 144 6.48 9.18 1.02
C TYR A 144 5.07 8.66 0.81
N GLY A 145 4.12 8.99 1.69
CA GLY A 145 2.74 8.57 1.52
C GLY A 145 1.77 9.32 2.42
N LEU A 146 0.49 9.21 2.05
CA LEU A 146 -0.63 9.69 2.85
C LEU A 146 -1.74 8.66 2.78
N THR A 147 -2.32 8.37 3.93
CA THR A 147 -3.48 7.48 4.08
C THR A 147 -4.59 8.23 4.79
N LYS A 148 -5.79 8.26 4.19
CA LYS A 148 -7.00 8.78 4.82
C LYS A 148 -7.94 7.64 5.18
N VAL A 149 -7.75 7.08 6.37
CA VAL A 149 -8.62 6.04 6.94
C VAL A 149 -9.64 6.58 7.95
N ASP A 150 -9.46 7.82 8.42
CA ASP A 150 -10.36 8.47 9.37
C ASP A 150 -11.01 9.72 8.77
N PRO A 151 -12.26 10.04 9.16
CA PRO A 151 -12.91 11.29 8.76
C PRO A 151 -12.12 12.50 9.27
N ASP A 152 -11.59 12.42 10.50
CA ASP A 152 -11.05 13.58 11.24
C ASP A 152 -9.52 13.68 11.22
N ALA A 153 -8.82 12.72 10.60
CA ALA A 153 -7.36 12.70 10.59
C ALA A 153 -6.77 12.26 9.25
N PHE A 154 -5.57 12.77 8.94
CA PHE A 154 -4.67 12.23 7.94
C PHE A 154 -3.53 11.46 8.60
N TYR A 155 -3.15 10.32 8.02
CA TYR A 155 -1.97 9.58 8.41
C TYR A 155 -0.90 9.82 7.36
N ILE A 156 0.13 10.56 7.74
CA ILE A 156 1.18 10.99 6.81
C ILE A 156 2.42 10.16 7.10
N LEU A 157 2.79 9.34 6.13
CA LEU A 157 3.91 8.42 6.22
C LEU A 157 5.21 9.17 5.94
N SER A 158 6.12 9.17 6.91
CA SER A 158 7.42 9.83 6.82
C SER A 158 8.56 8.91 7.24
N THR A 159 9.78 9.31 6.95
CA THR A 159 11.00 8.57 7.34
C THR A 159 11.12 8.37 8.85
N ASN A 160 10.48 9.24 9.65
CA ASN A 160 10.56 9.23 11.11
C ASN A 160 9.31 8.59 11.75
N GLY A 161 8.47 7.92 10.95
CA GLY A 161 7.22 7.32 11.39
C GLY A 161 5.99 7.94 10.75
N THR A 162 4.82 7.71 11.34
CA THR A 162 3.54 8.17 10.81
C THR A 162 2.98 9.30 11.65
N ILE A 163 2.79 10.48 11.05
CA ILE A 163 2.14 11.61 11.70
C ILE A 163 0.63 11.44 11.60
N VAL A 164 -0.05 11.47 12.75
CA VAL A 164 -1.51 11.56 12.81
C VAL A 164 -1.89 13.02 12.93
N TRP A 165 -2.35 13.60 11.82
CA TRP A 165 -2.67 15.02 11.74
C TRP A 165 -4.18 15.26 11.86
N ASP A 166 -4.58 16.07 12.84
CA ASP A 166 -5.99 16.46 13.05
C ASP A 166 -6.43 17.47 11.99
N ILE A 167 -7.52 17.15 11.30
CA ILE A 167 -8.03 17.97 10.21
C ILE A 167 -8.65 19.28 10.69
N GLN A 168 -9.40 19.24 11.79
CA GLN A 168 -10.13 20.40 12.30
C GLN A 168 -9.20 21.34 13.07
N GLN A 169 -8.36 20.78 13.95
CA GLN A 169 -7.40 21.52 14.77
C GLN A 169 -6.16 21.94 13.99
N LYS A 170 -5.97 21.39 12.78
CA LYS A 170 -4.84 21.66 11.88
C LYS A 170 -3.47 21.44 12.53
N THR A 171 -3.35 20.41 13.36
CA THR A 171 -2.15 20.13 14.15
C THR A 171 -1.84 18.63 14.19
N ALA A 172 -0.58 18.28 14.44
CA ALA A 172 -0.20 16.90 14.71
C ALA A 172 -0.75 16.49 16.09
N LYS A 173 -1.56 15.42 16.14
CA LYS A 173 -1.99 14.80 17.40
C LYS A 173 -0.85 14.05 18.05
N GLN A 174 -0.12 13.29 17.23
CA GLN A 174 0.93 12.37 17.65
C GLN A 174 1.74 11.91 16.44
N THR A 175 2.91 11.33 16.72
CA THR A 175 3.75 10.61 15.76
C THR A 175 3.89 9.17 16.23
N LEU A 176 3.52 8.24 15.36
CA LEU A 176 3.61 6.79 15.57
C LEU A 176 4.91 6.27 15.00
N ALA A 177 5.57 5.35 15.70
CA ALA A 177 6.83 4.77 15.24
C ALA A 177 6.63 3.94 13.96
N LYS A 178 7.62 3.92 13.05
CA LYS A 178 7.51 3.25 11.75
C LYS A 178 7.17 1.77 11.88
N GLU A 179 7.75 1.10 12.89
CA GLU A 179 7.53 -0.34 13.13
C GLU A 179 6.10 -0.64 13.57
N THR A 180 5.33 0.37 14.00
CA THR A 180 3.93 0.20 14.44
C THR A 180 2.92 0.44 13.32
N THR A 181 3.33 1.08 12.22
CA THR A 181 2.43 1.55 11.16
C THR A 181 2.83 1.03 9.79
N ARG A 182 3.31 -0.22 9.72
CA ARG A 182 3.63 -0.86 8.44
C ARG A 182 2.41 -0.93 7.54
N VAL A 183 1.25 -1.28 8.11
CA VAL A 183 -0.06 -1.18 7.45
C VAL A 183 -1.05 -0.48 8.38
N ILE A 184 -1.88 0.39 7.81
CA ILE A 184 -2.91 1.15 8.53
C ILE A 184 -4.27 0.81 7.90
N THR A 185 -5.18 0.25 8.68
CA THR A 185 -6.56 -0.07 8.25
C THR A 185 -7.57 0.87 8.91
N LYS A 186 -8.86 0.55 8.76
CA LYS A 186 -9.94 1.34 9.37
C LYS A 186 -9.86 1.30 10.90
N ASN A 187 -9.66 0.14 11.50
CA ASN A 187 -9.67 -0.01 12.96
C ASN A 187 -8.31 -0.44 13.54
N PHE A 188 -7.37 -0.88 12.72
CA PHE A 188 -6.14 -1.49 13.19
C PHE A 188 -4.87 -0.82 12.64
N LEU A 189 -3.81 -0.95 13.42
CA LEU A 189 -2.44 -0.73 13.01
C LEU A 189 -1.74 -2.09 13.01
N ILE A 190 -1.00 -2.38 11.94
CA ILE A 190 -0.17 -3.56 11.86
C ILE A 190 1.27 -3.09 11.81
N GLY A 191 1.99 -3.50 12.84
CA GLY A 191 3.42 -3.31 12.95
C GLY A 191 4.19 -4.60 12.71
N SER A 192 5.45 -4.49 12.32
CA SER A 192 6.36 -5.63 12.20
C SER A 192 7.80 -5.21 12.41
N ASP A 193 8.57 -6.08 13.04
CA ASP A 193 10.03 -6.10 13.04
C ASP A 193 10.52 -7.36 12.29
N ASP A 194 11.79 -7.74 12.44
CA ASP A 194 12.34 -8.91 11.75
C ASP A 194 11.87 -10.27 12.32
N GLN A 195 11.32 -10.28 13.54
CA GLN A 195 10.98 -11.50 14.30
C GLN A 195 9.48 -11.69 14.48
N SER A 196 8.73 -10.60 14.55
CA SER A 196 7.32 -10.60 14.91
C SER A 196 6.52 -9.53 14.18
N PHE A 197 5.21 -9.73 14.16
CA PHE A 197 4.25 -8.72 13.73
C PHE A 197 3.10 -8.66 14.73
N ALA A 198 2.54 -7.47 14.89
CA ALA A 198 1.56 -7.17 15.92
C ALA A 198 0.38 -6.41 15.35
N LEU A 199 -0.81 -6.78 15.82
CA LEU A 199 -2.04 -6.07 15.57
C LEU A 199 -2.35 -5.18 16.79
N ARG A 200 -2.54 -3.90 16.54
CA ARG A 200 -2.89 -2.91 17.56
C ARG A 200 -4.19 -2.21 17.20
N ASN A 201 -4.94 -1.82 18.21
CA ASN A 201 -6.09 -0.94 18.02
C ASN A 201 -5.59 0.44 17.56
N LYS A 202 -6.12 0.97 16.45
CA LYS A 202 -5.63 2.23 15.89
C LYS A 202 -5.89 3.45 16.79
N ARG A 203 -6.98 3.43 17.56
CA ARG A 203 -7.43 4.57 18.35
C ARG A 203 -6.57 4.77 19.60
N ASN A 204 -6.36 3.72 20.37
CA ASN A 204 -5.64 3.79 21.65
C ASN A 204 -4.27 3.11 21.62
N GLN A 205 -3.90 2.45 20.51
CA GLN A 205 -2.62 1.76 20.28
C GLN A 205 -2.37 0.54 21.16
N ASP A 206 -3.41 0.07 21.86
CA ASP A 206 -3.34 -1.13 22.67
C ASP A 206 -2.97 -2.33 21.79
N LEU A 207 -2.05 -3.13 22.29
CA LEU A 207 -1.72 -4.41 21.68
C LEU A 207 -2.93 -5.32 21.80
N ILE A 208 -3.45 -5.76 20.65
CA ILE A 208 -4.50 -6.78 20.60
C ILE A 208 -3.85 -8.15 20.68
N VAL A 209 -2.87 -8.38 19.79
CA VAL A 209 -2.19 -9.67 19.67
C VAL A 209 -0.86 -9.47 18.92
N SER A 210 0.12 -10.33 19.21
CA SER A 210 1.42 -10.39 18.52
C SER A 210 1.75 -11.83 18.18
N TRP A 211 2.42 -12.03 17.05
CA TRP A 211 2.80 -13.33 16.52
C TRP A 211 4.24 -13.32 16.05
N LYS A 212 4.92 -14.47 16.20
CA LYS A 212 6.24 -14.66 15.63
C LYS A 212 6.12 -15.07 14.17
N PHE A 213 7.00 -14.55 13.31
CA PHE A 213 7.06 -14.99 11.92
C PHE A 213 7.32 -16.50 11.80
N SER A 214 8.19 -17.04 12.65
CA SER A 214 8.58 -18.46 12.65
C SER A 214 7.42 -19.44 12.81
N ASP A 215 6.29 -19.00 13.35
CA ASP A 215 5.12 -19.85 13.55
C ASP A 215 4.32 -20.03 12.25
N TYR A 216 4.51 -19.15 11.26
CA TYR A 216 3.70 -19.09 10.04
C TYR A 216 4.51 -19.18 8.74
N VAL A 217 5.76 -18.72 8.77
CA VAL A 217 6.66 -18.69 7.61
C VAL A 217 8.02 -19.29 7.95
N ALA A 218 8.72 -19.79 6.94
CA ALA A 218 10.12 -20.15 7.10
C ALA A 218 10.95 -18.88 7.34
N THR A 219 11.92 -18.95 8.24
CA THR A 219 12.87 -17.86 8.52
C THR A 219 14.28 -18.29 8.13
N LYS A 220 15.05 -17.40 7.48
CA LYS A 220 16.46 -17.64 7.12
C LYS A 220 17.30 -16.41 7.47
N GLU A 221 18.52 -16.66 7.92
CA GLU A 221 19.49 -15.59 8.17
C GLU A 221 19.74 -14.79 6.87
N GLY A 222 19.79 -13.46 7.00
CA GLY A 222 20.00 -12.55 5.87
C GLY A 222 18.77 -12.35 4.97
N ILE A 223 17.61 -12.94 5.30
CA ILE A 223 16.34 -12.68 4.61
C ILE A 223 15.32 -12.15 5.61
N SER A 224 14.91 -10.90 5.40
CA SER A 224 13.88 -10.25 6.22
C SER A 224 12.53 -10.94 6.07
N ASN A 225 11.82 -11.11 7.18
CA ASN A 225 10.39 -11.41 7.17
C ASN A 225 9.65 -10.09 7.37
N THR A 226 8.56 -9.90 6.63
CA THR A 226 7.81 -8.65 6.72
C THR A 226 6.36 -8.85 6.32
N VAL A 227 5.52 -7.91 6.72
CA VAL A 227 4.16 -7.80 6.21
C VAL A 227 4.22 -7.10 4.85
N TRP A 228 3.86 -7.81 3.80
CA TRP A 228 3.78 -7.29 2.42
C TRP A 228 2.48 -6.50 2.17
N GLY A 229 1.41 -6.85 2.87
CA GLY A 229 0.14 -6.14 2.78
C GLY A 229 -0.87 -6.71 3.75
N ALA A 230 -1.91 -5.93 4.05
CA ALA A 230 -3.01 -6.38 4.87
C ALA A 230 -4.29 -5.62 4.57
N PHE A 231 -5.41 -6.22 4.96
CA PHE A 231 -6.76 -5.73 4.72
C PHE A 231 -7.68 -6.11 5.86
N GLU A 232 -8.58 -5.20 6.19
CA GLU A 232 -9.62 -5.41 7.18
C GLU A 232 -10.97 -5.48 6.46
N ASP A 233 -11.69 -6.59 6.63
CA ASP A 233 -13.02 -6.76 6.03
C ASP A 233 -14.14 -6.14 6.86
N ALA A 234 -15.37 -6.19 6.35
CA ALA A 234 -16.53 -5.59 7.01
C ALA A 234 -16.87 -6.26 8.36
N GLN A 235 -16.42 -7.50 8.57
CA GLN A 235 -16.57 -8.25 9.83
C GLN A 235 -15.38 -8.02 10.77
N GLN A 236 -14.45 -7.12 10.42
CA GLN A 236 -13.22 -6.83 11.16
C GLN A 236 -12.25 -8.01 11.22
N ASN A 237 -12.37 -9.00 10.32
CA ASN A 237 -11.29 -9.95 10.14
C ASN A 237 -10.12 -9.24 9.45
N VAL A 238 -8.91 -9.62 9.82
CA VAL A 238 -7.68 -9.06 9.26
C VAL A 238 -7.01 -10.10 8.38
N TRP A 239 -6.98 -9.83 7.08
CA TRP A 239 -6.28 -10.61 6.08
C TRP A 239 -4.86 -10.06 5.95
N ILE A 240 -3.86 -10.91 6.05
CA ILE A 240 -2.45 -10.51 6.11
C ILE A 240 -1.67 -11.34 5.11
N VAL A 241 -0.80 -10.69 4.35
CA VAL A 241 0.20 -11.36 3.51
C VAL A 241 1.57 -11.17 4.11
N LEU A 242 2.19 -12.28 4.50
CA LEU A 242 3.56 -12.31 4.99
C LEU A 242 4.52 -12.74 3.89
N LYS A 243 5.72 -12.18 3.94
CA LYS A 243 6.87 -12.69 3.21
C LYS A 243 7.40 -13.96 3.89
N ASP A 244 7.54 -15.03 3.12
CA ASP A 244 8.28 -16.23 3.51
C ASP A 244 9.75 -16.10 3.07
N SER A 245 10.70 -16.64 3.85
CA SER A 245 12.11 -16.62 3.47
C SER A 245 12.47 -17.55 2.29
N ASN A 246 11.53 -18.35 1.80
CA ASN A 246 11.62 -19.00 0.49
C ASN A 246 11.07 -18.12 -0.65
N TRP A 247 10.78 -16.85 -0.37
CA TRP A 247 10.31 -15.84 -1.31
C TRP A 247 8.90 -16.10 -1.84
N ASP A 248 8.15 -16.92 -1.11
CA ASP A 248 6.73 -17.10 -1.25
C ASP A 248 5.97 -16.00 -0.48
N GLY A 249 4.75 -15.73 -0.90
CA GLY A 249 3.78 -15.03 -0.06
C GLY A 249 2.97 -16.04 0.73
N VAL A 250 2.64 -15.74 1.99
CA VAL A 250 1.71 -16.55 2.78
C VAL A 250 0.49 -15.71 3.14
N LEU A 251 -0.68 -16.17 2.72
CA LEU A 251 -1.96 -15.58 3.08
C LEU A 251 -2.41 -16.13 4.44
N LEU A 252 -2.66 -15.22 5.37
CA LEU A 252 -3.20 -15.48 6.69
C LEU A 252 -4.52 -14.72 6.90
N LYS A 253 -5.35 -15.21 7.82
CA LYS A 253 -6.56 -14.54 8.28
C LYS A 253 -6.68 -14.60 9.80
N TYR A 254 -6.85 -13.44 10.43
CA TYR A 254 -7.22 -13.30 11.83
C TYR A 254 -8.70 -13.01 11.95
N ASP A 255 -9.45 -13.83 12.68
CA ASP A 255 -10.90 -13.71 12.84
C ASP A 255 -11.35 -13.01 14.13
N GLY A 256 -10.41 -12.41 14.85
CA GLY A 256 -10.65 -11.84 16.19
C GLY A 256 -10.32 -12.81 17.34
N HIS A 257 -10.06 -14.08 17.04
CA HIS A 257 -9.68 -15.10 18.02
C HIS A 257 -8.37 -15.79 17.68
N ALA A 258 -8.22 -16.27 16.45
CA ALA A 258 -7.05 -17.03 16.01
C ALA A 258 -6.56 -16.55 14.65
N LEU A 259 -5.23 -16.61 14.47
CA LEU A 259 -4.60 -16.36 13.18
C LEU A 259 -4.39 -17.69 12.47
N GLN A 260 -5.00 -17.82 11.30
CA GLN A 260 -4.99 -19.05 10.51
C GLN A 260 -4.12 -18.87 9.28
N LYS A 261 -3.23 -19.83 9.02
CA LYS A 261 -2.52 -19.94 7.75
C LYS A 261 -3.40 -20.58 6.71
N LEU A 262 -3.73 -19.82 5.66
CA LEU A 262 -4.69 -20.26 4.65
C LEU A 262 -3.99 -20.89 3.45
N SER A 263 -3.05 -20.18 2.84
CA SER A 263 -2.38 -20.67 1.63
C SER A 263 -1.05 -19.99 1.37
N LEU A 264 -0.16 -20.68 0.66
CA LEU A 264 0.92 -20.04 -0.09
C LEU A 264 0.32 -19.32 -1.31
N ILE A 265 0.86 -18.15 -1.64
CA ILE A 265 0.50 -17.37 -2.80
C ILE A 265 1.27 -17.93 -4.00
N PRO A 266 0.58 -18.30 -5.10
CA PRO A 266 1.18 -18.95 -6.26
C PRO A 266 1.85 -17.94 -7.21
N VAL A 267 2.85 -17.20 -6.73
CA VAL A 267 3.65 -16.32 -7.61
C VAL A 267 4.61 -17.14 -8.48
N GLY A 268 4.91 -16.68 -9.69
CA GLY A 268 5.72 -17.46 -10.65
C GLY A 268 7.20 -17.11 -10.70
N THR A 269 7.65 -16.17 -9.86
CA THR A 269 8.99 -15.56 -9.91
C THR A 269 9.55 -15.34 -8.50
N TYR A 270 10.81 -14.92 -8.39
CA TYR A 270 11.39 -14.45 -7.13
C TYR A 270 11.33 -12.93 -7.06
N ASP A 271 10.92 -12.37 -5.91
CA ASP A 271 10.98 -10.92 -5.67
C ASP A 271 10.92 -10.62 -4.14
N SER A 272 11.85 -9.82 -3.62
CA SER A 272 11.92 -9.40 -2.20
C SER A 272 11.05 -8.20 -1.92
N GLY A 273 10.76 -7.42 -2.95
CA GLY A 273 10.05 -6.15 -2.89
C GLY A 273 8.60 -6.26 -3.34
N ARG A 274 8.00 -7.46 -3.24
CA ARG A 274 6.61 -7.65 -3.67
C ARG A 274 5.68 -6.66 -2.99
N SER A 275 4.78 -6.11 -3.78
CA SER A 275 3.74 -5.21 -3.32
C SER A 275 2.39 -5.90 -3.43
N VAL A 276 1.71 -6.00 -2.29
CA VAL A 276 0.34 -6.51 -2.25
C VAL A 276 -0.62 -5.40 -1.86
N SER A 277 -1.61 -5.16 -2.72
CA SER A 277 -2.55 -4.05 -2.61
C SER A 277 -3.91 -4.41 -3.18
N GLY A 278 -4.87 -3.47 -3.16
CA GLY A 278 -6.16 -3.66 -3.81
C GLY A 278 -6.99 -4.81 -3.23
N PHE A 279 -6.91 -5.00 -1.92
CA PHE A 279 -7.66 -6.03 -1.23
C PHE A 279 -9.13 -5.66 -1.06
N PHE A 280 -10.03 -6.60 -1.31
CA PHE A 280 -11.45 -6.52 -0.93
C PHE A 280 -12.10 -7.90 -1.02
N LEU A 281 -13.21 -8.09 -0.31
CA LEU A 281 -14.09 -9.23 -0.50
C LEU A 281 -15.18 -8.86 -1.51
N ASP A 282 -15.48 -9.77 -2.44
CA ASP A 282 -16.71 -9.67 -3.24
C ASP A 282 -17.93 -10.19 -2.47
N LYS A 283 -19.12 -10.07 -3.08
CA LYS A 283 -20.38 -10.52 -2.47
C LYS A 283 -20.39 -12.01 -2.11
N ASP A 284 -19.59 -12.82 -2.81
CA ASP A 284 -19.48 -14.26 -2.63
C ASP A 284 -18.35 -14.63 -1.65
N GLN A 285 -17.79 -13.64 -0.95
CA GLN A 285 -16.70 -13.79 0.02
C GLN A 285 -15.38 -14.26 -0.60
N ASN A 286 -15.18 -14.07 -1.90
CA ASN A 286 -13.86 -14.28 -2.49
C ASN A 286 -12.98 -13.07 -2.21
N LEU A 287 -11.75 -13.31 -1.78
CA LEU A 287 -10.75 -12.28 -1.57
C LEU A 287 -10.07 -11.95 -2.89
N TRP A 288 -10.23 -10.72 -3.33
CA TRP A 288 -9.49 -10.15 -4.44
C TRP A 288 -8.27 -9.43 -3.90
N MET A 289 -7.16 -9.52 -4.62
CA MET A 289 -5.94 -8.76 -4.33
C MET A 289 -5.10 -8.54 -5.58
N THR A 290 -4.25 -7.53 -5.53
CA THR A 290 -3.21 -7.25 -6.52
C THR A 290 -1.86 -7.61 -5.94
N ILE A 291 -1.11 -8.47 -6.63
CA ILE A 291 0.27 -8.84 -6.29
C ILE A 291 1.13 -8.47 -7.49
N ASP A 292 2.02 -7.50 -7.31
CA ASP A 292 2.93 -6.98 -8.37
C ASP A 292 2.21 -6.60 -9.66
N GLY A 293 1.05 -5.97 -9.51
CA GLY A 293 0.18 -5.54 -10.61
C GLY A 293 -0.80 -6.62 -11.11
N ILE A 294 -0.52 -7.90 -10.87
CA ILE A 294 -1.38 -9.02 -11.29
C ILE A 294 -2.54 -9.20 -10.31
N LYS A 295 -3.74 -9.45 -10.84
CA LYS A 295 -4.96 -9.65 -10.06
C LYS A 295 -5.14 -11.13 -9.74
N TYR A 296 -5.45 -11.41 -8.48
CA TYR A 296 -5.72 -12.75 -7.99
C TYR A 296 -7.05 -12.78 -7.25
N ILE A 297 -7.69 -13.94 -7.30
CA ILE A 297 -8.85 -14.28 -6.50
C ILE A 297 -8.47 -15.47 -5.62
N TYR A 298 -8.67 -15.34 -4.31
CA TYR A 298 -8.67 -16.47 -3.38
C TYR A 298 -10.11 -16.79 -3.03
N SER A 299 -10.60 -17.95 -3.48
CA SER A 299 -12.00 -18.33 -3.34
C SER A 299 -12.34 -18.76 -1.91
N GLY A 300 -13.63 -18.72 -1.56
CA GLY A 300 -14.11 -19.28 -0.29
C GLY A 300 -13.81 -20.77 -0.10
N ALA A 301 -13.55 -21.51 -1.18
CA ALA A 301 -13.12 -22.91 -1.15
C ALA A 301 -11.59 -23.07 -0.95
N GLY A 302 -10.84 -21.97 -0.89
CA GLY A 302 -9.41 -21.97 -0.67
C GLY A 302 -8.56 -22.10 -1.94
N GLU A 303 -9.13 -21.77 -3.10
CA GLU A 303 -8.46 -21.90 -4.40
C GLU A 303 -7.97 -20.56 -4.93
N TRP A 304 -6.81 -20.56 -5.59
CA TRP A 304 -6.30 -19.39 -6.31
C TRP A 304 -6.73 -19.42 -7.77
N LEU A 305 -7.32 -18.31 -8.22
CA LEU A 305 -7.79 -18.13 -9.59
C LEU A 305 -7.22 -16.83 -10.15
N LEU A 306 -7.10 -16.77 -11.48
CA LEU A 306 -6.87 -15.54 -12.22
C LEU A 306 -8.19 -15.05 -12.82
N PRO A 307 -8.53 -13.75 -12.72
CA PRO A 307 -9.62 -13.21 -13.50
C PRO A 307 -9.24 -13.13 -14.98
N GLY A 308 -10.16 -13.48 -15.87
CA GLY A 308 -10.03 -13.27 -17.31
C GLY A 308 -11.14 -12.35 -17.81
N PHE A 309 -10.77 -11.23 -18.43
CA PHE A 309 -11.72 -10.23 -18.91
C PHE A 309 -11.88 -10.30 -20.43
N ASP A 310 -13.10 -10.20 -20.94
CA ASP A 310 -13.41 -10.31 -22.36
C ASP A 310 -13.05 -9.07 -23.20
N LEU A 311 -13.22 -7.87 -22.63
CA LEU A 311 -12.99 -6.60 -23.34
C LEU A 311 -11.62 -5.98 -23.10
N VAL A 312 -10.87 -6.44 -22.10
CA VAL A 312 -9.54 -5.90 -21.80
C VAL A 312 -8.45 -6.87 -22.25
N LYS A 313 -7.58 -6.39 -23.14
CA LYS A 313 -6.51 -7.19 -23.75
C LYS A 313 -5.15 -7.01 -23.08
N ASN A 314 -4.99 -5.97 -22.27
CA ASN A 314 -3.77 -5.68 -21.53
C ASN A 314 -4.10 -5.57 -20.04
N ASP A 315 -3.69 -6.58 -19.27
CA ASP A 315 -3.97 -6.64 -17.83
C ASP A 315 -2.96 -5.83 -17.00
N TYR A 316 -1.86 -5.37 -17.63
CA TYR A 316 -0.84 -4.54 -17.00
C TYR A 316 -1.38 -3.13 -16.79
N GLY A 317 -1.91 -2.86 -15.59
CA GLY A 317 -2.50 -1.57 -15.21
C GLY A 317 -3.98 -1.64 -14.86
N LEU A 318 -4.61 -2.80 -15.04
CA LEU A 318 -5.99 -3.00 -14.60
C LEU A 318 -6.11 -2.81 -13.09
N GLN A 319 -7.19 -2.18 -12.65
CA GLN A 319 -7.60 -2.19 -11.24
C GLN A 319 -8.97 -2.84 -11.14
N VAL A 320 -9.11 -3.79 -10.22
CA VAL A 320 -10.40 -4.35 -9.85
C VAL A 320 -10.77 -3.78 -8.49
N PHE A 321 -12.02 -3.43 -8.31
CA PHE A 321 -12.52 -2.83 -7.08
C PHE A 321 -14.03 -3.02 -6.94
N VAL A 322 -14.55 -2.77 -5.75
CA VAL A 322 -15.97 -2.75 -5.43
C VAL A 322 -16.47 -1.29 -5.47
N ASN A 323 -17.45 -0.94 -6.30
CA ASN A 323 -17.97 0.43 -6.41
C ASN A 323 -18.89 0.83 -5.23
N GLU A 324 -19.51 2.02 -5.29
CA GLU A 324 -20.43 2.52 -4.24
C GLU A 324 -21.66 1.65 -4.01
N GLN A 325 -22.03 0.82 -4.99
CA GLN A 325 -23.19 -0.05 -4.95
C GLN A 325 -22.81 -1.49 -4.57
N ASP A 326 -21.63 -1.70 -3.99
CA ASP A 326 -21.07 -3.01 -3.66
C ASP A 326 -20.93 -3.96 -4.87
N ARG A 327 -20.78 -3.40 -6.07
CA ARG A 327 -20.60 -4.19 -7.31
C ARG A 327 -19.15 -4.17 -7.75
N LEU A 328 -18.69 -5.30 -8.27
CA LEU A 328 -17.36 -5.37 -8.88
C LEU A 328 -17.30 -4.50 -10.13
N SER A 329 -16.19 -3.80 -10.25
CA SER A 329 -15.83 -3.00 -11.40
C SER A 329 -14.36 -3.18 -11.70
N VAL A 330 -14.00 -3.00 -12.95
CA VAL A 330 -12.62 -3.02 -13.42
C VAL A 330 -12.35 -1.75 -14.20
N SER A 331 -11.15 -1.21 -14.09
CA SER A 331 -10.74 -0.08 -14.90
C SER A 331 -9.51 -0.38 -15.72
N ASP A 332 -9.49 0.07 -16.97
CA ASP A 332 -8.27 0.22 -17.75
C ASP A 332 -7.70 1.64 -17.60
N ASP A 333 -6.84 2.07 -18.52
CA ASP A 333 -6.20 3.38 -18.49
C ASP A 333 -7.14 4.54 -18.84
N GLN A 334 -8.36 4.30 -19.33
CA GLN A 334 -9.28 5.36 -19.73
C GLN A 334 -10.73 5.13 -19.28
N ARG A 335 -11.11 3.91 -18.92
CA ARG A 335 -12.51 3.52 -18.71
C ARG A 335 -12.68 2.72 -17.44
N ILE A 336 -13.87 2.84 -16.87
CA ILE A 336 -14.40 1.93 -15.86
C ILE A 336 -15.46 1.06 -16.52
N TYR A 337 -15.40 -0.23 -16.25
CA TYR A 337 -16.35 -1.24 -16.65
C TYR A 337 -17.01 -1.83 -15.39
N SER A 338 -18.31 -2.10 -15.48
CA SER A 338 -18.99 -2.99 -14.54
C SER A 338 -18.68 -4.44 -14.89
N ILE A 339 -18.47 -5.27 -13.88
CA ILE A 339 -18.34 -6.72 -14.04
C ILE A 339 -19.73 -7.33 -13.83
N ASN A 340 -20.25 -8.00 -14.87
CA ASN A 340 -21.45 -8.81 -14.73
C ASN A 340 -21.03 -10.16 -14.12
N GLN A 341 -21.55 -10.45 -12.92
CA GLN A 341 -21.33 -11.72 -12.22
C GLN A 341 -22.48 -12.68 -12.43
#